data_AF-A0A3A9BWT6-F1
#
_entry.id   AF-A0A3A9BWT6-F1
#
_cell.length_a   1.000
_cell.length_b   1.000
_cell.length_c   1.000
_cell.angle_alpha   90.00
_cell.angle_beta   90.00
_cell.angle_gamma   90.00
#
_symmetry.space_group_name_H-M   'P 1'
#
loop_
_entity.id
_entity.type
_entity.pdbx_description
1 polymer ?
#
loop_
_entity_poly.entity_id
_entity_poly.type
_entity_poly.pdbx_seq_one_letter_code
_entity_poly.pdbx_strand_id
1 'polypeptide(L)'
;MTEGFIIRRAVSQDVDELESIMEVAKQTVKKPEWFVADDRSWLESHIENQGFTMAAEAQDGKLAGFFIVAFPDEGEKNLGHELKFGPEKLCLTAHMDSAAVRPEYRGHHLQGRLLEAAERELCSYPYEYLFCTVHPENYASLHTMLNHDYVVIATKKKYHGYLRHILYKKKEKKHKERPNILVSACLVGVHCRYNEKGVMDQKVMGLMERANLIPVCPELFGGLSTPREPAERSEDKVMTITGQDVTREYEKGARETLELARVYGCRCAVLKERSPSCGSGMIYDGTYSGNLIKGDGVTAELLKKEGIQVIGESEAAYVYDSI
;
A
#
# COMPACT_ATOMS: atom_id res chain seq x y z
N MET A 1 -25.02 -4.98 21.43
CA MET A 1 -23.92 -4.46 22.25
C MET A 1 -22.65 -5.03 21.63
N THR A 2 -21.80 -4.19 21.05
CA THR A 2 -20.57 -4.60 20.34
C THR A 2 -19.54 -5.12 21.34
N GLU A 3 -19.46 -6.44 21.48
CA GLU A 3 -18.40 -7.10 22.25
C GLU A 3 -17.07 -6.91 21.51
N GLY A 4 -16.27 -5.96 22.00
CA GLY A 4 -15.00 -5.58 21.38
C GLY A 4 -13.90 -6.54 21.81
N PHE A 5 -13.29 -7.23 20.86
CA PHE A 5 -12.02 -7.94 21.06
C PHE A 5 -10.87 -7.08 20.53
N ILE A 6 -9.79 -6.98 21.30
CA ILE A 6 -8.55 -6.32 20.89
C ILE A 6 -7.63 -7.39 20.32
N ILE A 7 -7.20 -7.22 19.07
CA ILE A 7 -6.23 -8.13 18.45
C ILE A 7 -4.87 -7.45 18.41
N ARG A 8 -3.87 -8.10 18.99
CA ARG A 8 -2.49 -7.59 19.12
C ARG A 8 -1.49 -8.73 18.93
N ARG A 9 -0.22 -8.37 18.74
CA ARG A 9 0.87 -9.34 18.81
C ARG A 9 0.98 -9.87 20.25
N ALA A 10 1.15 -11.17 20.37
CA ALA A 10 1.43 -11.82 21.64
C ALA A 10 2.85 -11.49 22.11
N VAL A 11 3.02 -11.41 23.42
CA VAL A 11 4.29 -11.19 24.11
C VAL A 11 4.61 -12.39 25.00
N SER A 12 5.82 -12.47 25.53
CA SER A 12 6.25 -13.61 26.37
C SER A 12 5.37 -13.80 27.61
N GLN A 13 4.75 -12.74 28.13
CA GLN A 13 3.80 -12.82 29.25
C GLN A 13 2.50 -13.55 28.88
N ASP A 14 2.15 -13.68 27.59
CA ASP A 14 0.93 -14.34 27.13
C ASP A 14 1.07 -15.87 27.07
N VAL A 15 2.29 -16.44 27.15
CA VAL A 15 2.57 -17.86 26.89
C VAL A 15 1.70 -18.80 27.73
N ASP A 16 1.54 -18.52 29.03
CA ASP A 16 0.74 -19.35 29.94
C ASP A 16 -0.74 -19.38 29.54
N GLU A 17 -1.29 -18.24 29.12
CA GLU A 17 -2.67 -18.16 28.65
C GLU A 17 -2.85 -18.83 27.29
N LEU A 18 -1.88 -18.69 26.37
CA LEU A 18 -1.88 -19.36 25.08
C LEU A 18 -1.82 -20.89 25.22
N GLU A 19 -0.95 -21.40 26.10
CA GLU A 19 -0.87 -22.82 26.44
C GLU A 19 -2.20 -23.32 27.02
N SER A 20 -2.82 -22.55 27.92
CA SER A 20 -4.16 -22.85 28.44
C SER A 20 -5.22 -22.93 27.32
N ILE A 21 -5.19 -22.01 26.35
CA ILE A 21 -6.11 -22.06 25.19
C ILE A 21 -5.86 -23.32 24.36
N MET A 22 -4.60 -23.68 24.11
CA MET A 22 -4.23 -24.90 23.35
C MET A 22 -4.74 -26.17 24.03
N GLU A 23 -4.59 -26.27 25.35
CA GLU A 23 -5.04 -27.45 26.10
C GLU A 23 -6.57 -27.56 26.10
N VAL A 24 -7.28 -26.44 26.27
CA VAL A 24 -8.74 -26.40 26.12
C VAL A 24 -9.15 -26.76 24.68
N ALA A 25 -8.42 -26.29 23.66
CA ALA A 25 -8.71 -26.62 22.27
C ALA A 25 -8.54 -28.12 21.97
N LYS A 26 -7.48 -28.76 22.48
CA LYS A 26 -7.26 -30.21 22.41
C LYS A 26 -8.43 -31.01 22.98
N GLN A 27 -8.97 -30.57 24.12
CA GLN A 27 -10.04 -31.28 24.83
C GLN A 27 -11.43 -31.02 24.23
N THR A 28 -11.62 -29.89 23.55
CA THR A 28 -12.95 -29.44 23.08
C THR A 28 -13.12 -29.51 21.57
N VAL A 29 -12.06 -29.85 20.82
CA VAL A 29 -12.18 -30.13 19.39
C VAL A 29 -12.99 -31.42 19.20
N LYS A 30 -13.94 -31.41 18.25
CA LYS A 30 -14.85 -32.54 18.03
C LYS A 30 -14.12 -33.85 17.73
N LYS A 31 -12.96 -33.75 17.08
CA LYS A 31 -12.09 -34.85 16.71
C LYS A 31 -10.65 -34.46 17.01
N PRO A 32 -9.92 -35.20 17.87
CA PRO A 32 -8.55 -34.85 18.27
C PRO A 32 -7.60 -34.64 17.08
N GLU A 33 -7.80 -35.39 16.00
CA GLU A 33 -7.02 -35.27 14.77
C GLU A 33 -7.23 -33.95 14.03
N TRP A 34 -8.23 -33.12 14.38
CA TRP A 34 -8.42 -31.83 13.73
C TRP A 34 -7.42 -30.77 14.20
N PHE A 35 -6.92 -30.89 15.44
CA PHE A 35 -5.98 -29.95 16.04
C PHE A 35 -4.82 -30.71 16.68
N VAL A 36 -3.66 -30.67 16.03
CA VAL A 36 -2.41 -31.20 16.59
C VAL A 36 -1.72 -30.03 17.24
N ALA A 37 -1.78 -29.95 18.57
CA ALA A 37 -1.16 -28.83 19.27
C ALA A 37 0.31 -29.10 19.52
N ASP A 38 1.12 -28.07 19.29
CA ASP A 38 2.53 -28.06 19.61
C ASP A 38 2.79 -27.93 21.12
N ASP A 39 4.07 -27.95 21.49
CA ASP A 39 4.52 -27.80 22.87
C ASP A 39 4.78 -26.33 23.24
N ARG A 40 5.02 -26.09 24.53
CA ARG A 40 5.33 -24.76 25.04
C ARG A 40 6.57 -24.14 24.39
N SER A 41 7.61 -24.94 24.14
CA SER A 41 8.82 -24.42 23.49
C SER A 41 8.57 -23.91 22.08
N TRP A 42 7.63 -24.52 21.35
CA TRP A 42 7.17 -24.03 20.06
C TRP A 42 6.45 -22.69 20.17
N LEU A 43 5.55 -22.53 21.14
CA LEU A 43 4.88 -21.24 21.39
C LEU A 43 5.89 -20.12 21.67
N GLU A 44 6.85 -20.38 22.56
CA GLU A 44 7.88 -19.41 22.94
C GLU A 44 8.73 -19.01 21.72
N SER A 45 9.18 -19.98 20.91
CA SER A 45 9.99 -19.68 19.72
C SER A 45 9.23 -18.90 18.65
N HIS A 46 7.91 -19.09 18.55
CA HIS A 46 7.01 -18.43 17.60
C HIS A 46 6.35 -17.15 18.14
N ILE A 47 6.73 -16.69 19.34
CA ILE A 47 6.52 -15.31 19.79
C ILE A 47 7.73 -14.45 19.43
N GLU A 48 8.93 -15.02 19.53
CA GLU A 48 10.19 -14.28 19.39
C GLU A 48 10.78 -14.34 17.96
N ASN A 49 11.34 -15.49 17.56
CA ASN A 49 12.39 -15.53 16.52
C ASN A 49 12.05 -16.43 15.32
N GLN A 50 11.12 -17.37 15.46
CA GLN A 50 10.75 -18.34 14.41
C GLN A 50 9.38 -18.04 13.78
N GLY A 51 8.83 -16.86 14.07
CA GLY A 51 7.49 -16.50 13.67
C GLY A 51 6.96 -15.32 14.45
N PHE A 52 5.64 -15.22 14.52
CA PHE A 52 4.95 -14.38 15.48
C PHE A 52 3.58 -14.98 15.78
N THR A 53 2.98 -14.57 16.90
CA THR A 53 1.64 -14.98 17.30
C THR A 53 0.75 -13.76 17.46
N MET A 54 -0.45 -13.81 16.90
CA MET A 54 -1.51 -12.83 17.17
C MET A 54 -2.42 -13.38 18.26
N ALA A 55 -2.79 -12.54 19.23
CA ALA A 55 -3.71 -12.88 20.31
C ALA A 55 -4.93 -11.96 20.27
N ALA A 56 -6.10 -12.52 20.56
CA ALA A 56 -7.35 -11.79 20.74
C ALA A 56 -7.67 -11.72 22.23
N GLU A 57 -7.76 -10.51 22.77
CA GLU A 57 -8.08 -10.23 24.16
C GLU A 57 -9.53 -9.78 24.28
N ALA A 58 -10.28 -10.40 25.20
CA ALA A 58 -11.65 -10.01 25.55
C ALA A 58 -11.66 -8.82 26.52
N GLN A 59 -12.83 -8.19 26.70
CA GLN A 59 -12.97 -7.04 27.60
C GLN A 59 -12.70 -7.35 29.07
N ASP A 60 -12.78 -8.62 29.47
CA ASP A 60 -12.44 -9.07 30.82
C ASP A 60 -10.92 -9.27 31.02
N GLY A 61 -10.11 -8.92 30.01
CA GLY A 61 -8.65 -8.99 30.01
C GLY A 61 -8.10 -10.38 29.67
N LYS A 62 -8.95 -11.38 29.43
CA LYS A 62 -8.50 -12.75 29.11
C LYS A 62 -8.26 -12.93 27.62
N LEU A 63 -7.29 -13.76 27.27
CA LEU A 63 -7.12 -14.21 25.90
C LEU A 63 -8.26 -15.14 25.47
N ALA A 64 -8.95 -14.72 24.42
CA ALA A 64 -10.05 -15.42 23.79
C ALA A 64 -9.59 -16.42 22.72
N GLY A 65 -8.45 -16.16 22.09
CA GLY A 65 -7.90 -17.02 21.05
C GLY A 65 -6.58 -16.48 20.51
N PHE A 66 -5.93 -17.28 19.67
CA PHE A 66 -4.66 -16.92 19.04
C PHE A 66 -4.52 -17.48 17.63
N PHE A 67 -3.52 -16.96 16.92
CA PHE A 67 -3.12 -17.42 15.60
C PHE A 67 -1.61 -17.32 15.45
N ILE A 68 -0.95 -18.44 15.13
CA ILE A 68 0.50 -18.56 15.00
C ILE A 68 0.87 -18.50 13.51
N VAL A 69 1.88 -17.68 13.21
CA VAL A 69 2.57 -17.67 11.92
C VAL A 69 4.00 -18.15 12.14
N ALA A 70 4.39 -19.19 11.43
CA ALA A 70 5.73 -19.76 11.47
C ALA A 70 6.54 -19.40 10.23
N PHE A 71 7.84 -19.19 10.42
CA PHE A 71 8.83 -18.92 9.39
C PHE A 71 9.69 -20.17 9.20
N PRO A 72 9.27 -21.09 8.30
CA PRO A 72 9.98 -22.34 8.10
C PRO A 72 11.37 -22.10 7.50
N ASP A 73 12.29 -23.01 7.80
CA ASP A 73 13.53 -23.13 7.04
C ASP A 73 13.28 -23.71 5.63
N GLU A 74 14.35 -23.87 4.86
CA GLU A 74 14.30 -24.49 3.52
C GLU A 74 14.25 -26.03 3.57
N GLY A 75 14.02 -26.62 4.76
CA GLY A 75 14.00 -28.06 4.97
C GLY A 75 12.72 -28.73 4.47
N GLU A 76 12.68 -30.06 4.55
CA GLU A 76 11.60 -30.89 3.98
C GLU A 76 10.19 -30.60 4.52
N LYS A 77 10.10 -29.94 5.69
CA LYS A 77 8.83 -29.55 6.30
C LYS A 77 8.21 -28.32 5.63
N ASN A 78 8.95 -27.58 4.82
CA ASN A 78 8.46 -26.41 4.10
C ASN A 78 7.38 -26.80 3.08
N LEU A 79 6.18 -26.25 3.24
CA LEU A 79 5.04 -26.58 2.38
C LEU A 79 5.19 -26.03 0.95
N GLY A 80 6.12 -25.10 0.71
CA GLY A 80 6.47 -24.62 -0.63
C GLY A 80 6.96 -25.71 -1.58
N HIS A 81 7.47 -26.83 -1.06
CA HIS A 81 7.83 -28.00 -1.87
C HIS A 81 6.64 -28.60 -2.62
N GLU A 82 5.40 -28.43 -2.13
CA GLU A 82 4.20 -28.90 -2.82
C GLU A 82 3.98 -28.20 -4.17
N LEU A 83 4.48 -26.97 -4.31
CA LEU A 83 4.50 -26.22 -5.57
C LEU A 83 5.85 -26.28 -6.29
N LYS A 84 6.76 -27.19 -5.86
CA LYS A 84 8.11 -27.36 -6.41
C LYS A 84 8.94 -26.07 -6.34
N PHE A 85 8.79 -25.27 -5.28
CA PHE A 85 9.61 -24.09 -5.08
C PHE A 85 11.07 -24.48 -4.87
N GLY A 86 11.98 -23.74 -5.52
CA GLY A 86 13.42 -23.80 -5.25
C GLY A 86 13.80 -22.88 -4.09
N PRO A 87 15.08 -22.90 -3.65
CA PRO A 87 15.57 -22.18 -2.48
C PRO A 87 15.15 -20.70 -2.41
N GLU A 88 15.27 -19.96 -3.52
CA GLU A 88 14.90 -18.54 -3.62
C GLU A 88 13.43 -18.25 -3.30
N LYS A 89 12.53 -19.22 -3.52
CA LYS A 89 11.11 -19.07 -3.18
C LYS A 89 10.78 -19.66 -1.82
N LEU A 90 11.49 -20.70 -1.39
CA LEU A 90 11.32 -21.31 -0.08
C LEU A 90 11.63 -20.32 1.05
N CYS A 91 12.68 -19.51 0.90
CA CYS A 91 13.01 -18.47 1.88
C CYS A 91 11.96 -17.32 1.96
N LEU A 92 11.00 -17.29 1.03
CA LEU A 92 9.88 -16.34 1.00
C LEU A 92 8.55 -16.98 1.43
N THR A 93 8.59 -18.15 2.06
CA THR A 93 7.38 -18.83 2.55
C THR A 93 7.11 -18.53 4.02
N ALA A 94 5.83 -18.38 4.37
CA ALA A 94 5.37 -18.37 5.75
C ALA A 94 4.26 -19.42 5.91
N HIS A 95 4.22 -20.08 7.07
CA HIS A 95 3.20 -21.05 7.42
C HIS A 95 2.19 -20.40 8.37
N MET A 96 0.93 -20.36 7.97
CA MET A 96 -0.20 -19.99 8.82
C MET A 96 -0.57 -21.23 9.63
N ASP A 97 0.12 -21.41 10.75
CA ASP A 97 0.35 -22.71 11.37
C ASP A 97 -0.85 -23.20 12.21
N SER A 98 -1.11 -22.52 13.32
CA SER A 98 -2.05 -22.96 14.34
C SER A 98 -3.00 -21.83 14.75
N ALA A 99 -4.28 -22.17 14.94
CA ALA A 99 -5.27 -21.24 15.44
C ALA A 99 -6.23 -21.93 16.41
N ALA A 100 -6.50 -21.28 17.54
CA ALA A 100 -7.43 -21.78 18.54
C ALA A 100 -8.22 -20.65 19.18
N VAL A 101 -9.49 -20.92 19.51
CA VAL A 101 -10.40 -19.99 20.16
C VAL A 101 -11.12 -20.75 21.28
N ARG A 102 -11.15 -20.17 22.49
CA ARG A 102 -11.82 -20.78 23.64
C ARG A 102 -13.32 -20.98 23.34
N PRO A 103 -13.93 -22.09 23.78
CA PRO A 103 -15.34 -22.40 23.49
C PRO A 103 -16.32 -21.25 23.74
N GLU A 104 -16.15 -20.55 24.86
CA GLU A 104 -17.00 -19.43 25.29
C GLU A 104 -16.95 -18.20 24.37
N TYR A 105 -15.90 -18.07 23.55
CA TYR A 105 -15.75 -16.97 22.58
C TYR A 105 -15.93 -17.43 21.12
N ARG A 106 -16.40 -18.66 20.89
CA ARG A 106 -16.73 -19.13 19.52
C ARG A 106 -18.01 -18.47 19.02
N GLY A 107 -18.14 -18.34 17.70
CA GLY A 107 -19.26 -17.64 17.06
C GLY A 107 -19.00 -16.16 16.74
N HIS A 108 -17.90 -15.59 17.22
CA HIS A 108 -17.50 -14.19 16.96
C HIS A 108 -16.53 -14.02 15.78
N HIS A 109 -16.41 -15.04 14.92
CA HIS A 109 -15.49 -15.08 13.76
C HIS A 109 -14.02 -14.80 14.11
N LEU A 110 -13.60 -15.08 15.36
CA LEU A 110 -12.26 -14.73 15.85
C LEU A 110 -11.12 -15.37 15.08
N GLN A 111 -11.26 -16.60 14.59
CA GLN A 111 -10.24 -17.24 13.75
C GLN A 111 -9.96 -16.42 12.49
N GLY A 112 -11.00 -15.96 11.79
CA GLY A 112 -10.86 -15.12 10.59
C GLY A 112 -10.26 -13.76 10.92
N ARG A 113 -10.74 -13.10 11.97
CA ARG A 113 -10.20 -11.81 12.40
C ARG A 113 -8.73 -11.88 12.82
N LEU A 114 -8.32 -12.97 13.47
CA LEU A 114 -6.93 -13.22 13.82
C LEU A 114 -6.09 -13.51 12.58
N LEU A 115 -6.61 -14.28 11.61
CA LEU A 115 -5.97 -14.52 10.31
C LEU A 115 -5.74 -13.19 9.56
N GLU A 116 -6.75 -12.33 9.44
CA GLU A 116 -6.63 -11.00 8.81
C GLU A 116 -5.57 -10.14 9.50
N ALA A 117 -5.53 -10.18 10.83
CA ALA A 117 -4.53 -9.45 11.60
C ALA A 117 -3.11 -10.00 11.36
N ALA A 118 -2.97 -11.33 11.25
CA ALA A 118 -1.71 -11.99 10.92
C ALA A 118 -1.24 -11.66 9.50
N GLU A 119 -2.14 -11.65 8.51
CA GLU A 119 -1.79 -11.23 7.14
C GLU A 119 -1.38 -9.76 7.07
N ARG A 120 -2.02 -8.90 7.87
CA ARG A 120 -1.65 -7.48 7.99
C ARG A 120 -0.26 -7.32 8.59
N GLU A 121 0.04 -8.06 9.66
CA GLU A 121 1.37 -8.07 10.27
C GLU A 121 2.43 -8.57 9.27
N LEU A 122 2.14 -9.65 8.53
CA LEU A 122 3.00 -10.18 7.46
C LEU A 122 3.34 -9.18 6.34
N CYS A 123 2.62 -8.05 6.23
CA CYS A 123 2.98 -7.00 5.28
C CYS A 123 4.31 -6.31 5.61
N SER A 124 4.76 -6.36 6.87
CA SER A 124 6.08 -5.84 7.28
C SER A 124 7.23 -6.83 7.03
N TYR A 125 6.91 -8.05 6.57
CA TYR A 125 7.85 -9.14 6.37
C TYR A 125 8.06 -9.47 4.87
N PRO A 126 9.22 -10.07 4.50
CA PRO A 126 9.54 -10.39 3.11
C PRO A 126 8.73 -11.56 2.54
N TYR A 127 8.02 -12.33 3.36
CA TYR A 127 7.31 -13.54 2.92
C TYR A 127 6.21 -13.24 1.91
N GLU A 128 6.22 -13.93 0.77
CA GLU A 128 5.28 -13.75 -0.33
C GLU A 128 4.27 -14.90 -0.47
N TYR A 129 4.59 -16.07 0.08
CA TYR A 129 3.85 -17.30 -0.15
C TYR A 129 3.36 -17.88 1.18
N LEU A 130 2.05 -17.86 1.38
CA LEU A 130 1.42 -18.27 2.64
C LEU A 130 0.84 -19.68 2.47
N PHE A 131 1.23 -20.58 3.34
CA PHE A 131 0.76 -21.96 3.34
C PHE A 131 0.09 -22.33 4.64
N CYS A 132 -0.88 -23.23 4.61
CA CYS A 132 -1.39 -23.85 5.82
C CYS A 132 -1.85 -25.27 5.54
N THR A 133 -2.19 -26.00 6.60
CA THR A 133 -2.86 -27.28 6.48
C THR A 133 -4.14 -27.31 7.27
N VAL A 134 -5.19 -27.92 6.70
CA VAL A 134 -6.49 -28.06 7.36
C VAL A 134 -6.96 -29.51 7.21
N HIS A 135 -7.54 -30.08 8.27
CA HIS A 135 -8.17 -31.40 8.15
C HIS A 135 -9.36 -31.29 7.18
N PRO A 136 -9.55 -32.22 6.21
CA PRO A 136 -10.65 -32.15 5.24
C PRO A 136 -12.05 -32.02 5.87
N GLU A 137 -12.25 -32.60 7.05
CA GLU A 137 -13.53 -32.54 7.78
C GLU A 137 -13.66 -31.35 8.74
N ASN A 138 -12.59 -30.56 8.94
CA ASN A 138 -12.67 -29.32 9.72
C ASN A 138 -13.23 -28.20 8.84
N TYR A 139 -14.52 -28.30 8.51
CA TYR A 139 -15.21 -27.39 7.62
C TYR A 139 -15.17 -25.94 8.08
N ALA A 140 -15.14 -25.68 9.39
CA ALA A 140 -15.08 -24.32 9.93
C ALA A 140 -13.75 -23.62 9.58
N SER A 141 -12.63 -24.31 9.82
CA SER A 141 -11.31 -23.77 9.46
C SER A 141 -11.12 -23.73 7.94
N LEU A 142 -11.56 -24.76 7.23
CA LEU A 142 -11.47 -24.81 5.77
C LEU A 142 -12.25 -23.64 5.13
N HIS A 143 -13.49 -23.41 5.57
CA HIS A 143 -14.31 -22.31 5.09
C HIS A 143 -13.68 -20.95 5.41
N THR A 144 -13.09 -20.79 6.60
CA THR A 144 -12.36 -19.57 6.97
C THR A 144 -11.23 -19.31 5.98
N MET A 145 -10.36 -20.29 5.73
CA MET A 145 -9.22 -20.11 4.82
C MET A 145 -9.66 -19.83 3.38
N LEU A 146 -10.66 -20.56 2.86
CA LEU A 146 -11.18 -20.36 1.50
C LEU A 146 -11.79 -18.96 1.31
N ASN A 147 -12.47 -18.42 2.32
CA ASN A 147 -13.01 -17.05 2.28
C ASN A 147 -11.93 -15.95 2.37
N HIS A 148 -10.69 -16.32 2.70
CA HIS A 148 -9.53 -15.42 2.70
C HIS A 148 -8.62 -15.70 1.50
N ASP A 149 -9.19 -16.22 0.40
CA ASP A 149 -8.52 -16.44 -0.89
C ASP A 149 -7.41 -17.49 -0.89
N TYR A 150 -7.39 -18.38 0.11
CA TYR A 150 -6.55 -19.57 0.05
C TYR A 150 -7.18 -20.61 -0.87
N VAL A 151 -6.35 -21.32 -1.64
CA VAL A 151 -6.78 -22.42 -2.51
C VAL A 151 -6.16 -23.73 -2.07
N VAL A 152 -6.91 -24.83 -2.17
CA VAL A 152 -6.38 -26.18 -1.92
C VAL A 152 -5.50 -26.60 -3.09
N ILE A 153 -4.22 -26.86 -2.82
CA ILE A 153 -3.24 -27.28 -3.85
C ILE A 153 -2.91 -28.77 -3.81
N ALA A 154 -3.13 -29.42 -2.67
CA ALA A 154 -2.91 -30.86 -2.49
C ALA A 154 -3.71 -31.42 -1.32
N THR A 155 -3.89 -32.74 -1.29
CA THR A 155 -4.39 -33.46 -0.12
C THR A 155 -3.48 -34.65 0.17
N LYS A 156 -2.84 -34.67 1.34
CA LYS A 156 -1.82 -35.68 1.69
C LYS A 156 -1.90 -36.07 3.16
N LYS A 157 -1.32 -37.22 3.50
CA LYS A 157 -1.09 -37.59 4.90
C LYS A 157 0.03 -36.72 5.48
N LYS A 158 -0.25 -36.01 6.57
CA LYS A 158 0.67 -35.15 7.32
C LYS A 158 0.35 -35.31 8.81
N TYR A 159 1.32 -35.09 9.69
CA TYR A 159 1.17 -35.17 11.15
C TYR A 159 0.56 -36.50 11.63
N HIS A 160 1.40 -37.46 12.02
CA HIS A 160 0.96 -38.78 12.48
C HIS A 160 0.05 -39.56 11.49
N GLY A 161 0.11 -39.21 10.20
CA GLY A 161 -0.57 -39.94 9.12
C GLY A 161 -1.99 -39.48 8.78
N TYR A 162 -2.48 -38.39 9.39
CA TYR A 162 -3.81 -37.85 9.11
C TYR A 162 -3.87 -37.09 7.78
N LEU A 163 -5.00 -37.17 7.09
CA LEU A 163 -5.18 -36.41 5.85
C LEU A 163 -5.29 -34.92 6.15
N ARG A 164 -4.59 -34.11 5.36
CA ARG A 164 -4.67 -32.65 5.36
C ARG A 164 -4.83 -32.14 3.94
N HIS A 165 -5.75 -31.20 3.76
CA HIS A 165 -5.65 -30.25 2.66
C HIS A 165 -4.47 -29.34 2.92
N ILE A 166 -3.63 -29.15 1.91
CA ILE A 166 -2.57 -28.15 1.91
C ILE A 166 -3.10 -26.97 1.12
N LEU A 167 -3.18 -25.83 1.77
CA LEU A 167 -3.71 -24.61 1.18
C LEU A 167 -2.59 -23.61 0.93
N TYR A 168 -2.80 -22.77 -0.07
CA TYR A 168 -1.85 -21.79 -0.54
C TYR A 168 -2.55 -20.47 -0.86
N LYS A 169 -1.89 -19.36 -0.50
CA LYS A 169 -2.21 -18.01 -0.96
C LYS A 169 -0.91 -17.30 -1.30
N LYS A 170 -0.88 -16.63 -2.46
CA LYS A 170 0.18 -15.65 -2.73
C LYS A 170 -0.23 -14.34 -2.08
N LYS A 171 0.59 -13.81 -1.18
CA LYS A 171 0.39 -12.47 -0.63
C LYS A 171 0.32 -11.50 -1.80
N GLU A 172 -0.77 -10.75 -1.92
CA GLU A 172 -0.81 -9.66 -2.88
C GLU A 172 0.31 -8.69 -2.51
N LYS A 173 1.19 -8.39 -3.47
CA LYS A 173 2.15 -7.32 -3.27
C LYS A 173 1.31 -6.07 -3.13
N LYS A 174 1.21 -5.51 -1.90
CA LYS A 174 1.00 -4.08 -1.78
C LYS A 174 2.09 -3.48 -2.64
N HIS A 175 1.74 -2.91 -3.79
CA HIS A 175 2.66 -2.01 -4.47
C HIS A 175 3.12 -1.07 -3.36
N LYS A 176 4.43 -1.01 -3.09
CA LYS A 176 5.05 0.02 -2.24
C LYS A 176 4.28 1.29 -2.60
N GLU A 177 3.47 1.88 -1.71
CA GLU A 177 2.55 2.95 -2.12
C GLU A 177 3.41 4.06 -2.74
N ARG A 178 3.38 4.14 -4.07
CA ARG A 178 4.18 5.09 -4.82
C ARG A 178 3.38 6.38 -4.71
N PRO A 179 3.91 7.44 -4.09
CA PRO A 179 3.15 8.67 -3.96
C PRO A 179 2.77 9.15 -5.36
N ASN A 180 1.57 9.73 -5.47
CA ASN A 180 1.14 10.37 -6.70
C ASN A 180 1.70 11.79 -6.72
N ILE A 181 2.42 12.13 -7.78
CA ILE A 181 3.02 13.45 -7.97
C ILE A 181 2.43 14.06 -9.22
N LEU A 182 1.87 15.27 -9.11
CA LEU A 182 1.48 16.04 -10.28
C LEU A 182 2.72 16.46 -11.05
N VAL A 183 2.72 16.29 -12.37
CA VAL A 183 3.81 16.76 -13.22
C VAL A 183 3.28 17.57 -14.39
N SER A 184 3.97 18.66 -14.75
CA SER A 184 3.63 19.34 -16.00
C SER A 184 3.78 18.38 -17.17
N ALA A 185 2.71 18.13 -17.92
CA ALA A 185 2.67 17.13 -19.00
C ALA A 185 3.76 17.34 -20.06
N CYS A 186 4.15 18.60 -20.29
CA CYS A 186 5.24 18.91 -21.21
C CYS A 186 6.59 18.36 -20.76
N LEU A 187 6.82 18.11 -19.45
CA LEU A 187 8.06 17.56 -18.88
C LEU A 187 8.18 16.04 -19.08
N VAL A 188 7.08 15.36 -19.39
CA VAL A 188 7.06 13.93 -19.72
C VAL A 188 6.89 13.71 -21.23
N GLY A 189 7.18 14.74 -22.03
CA GLY A 189 7.20 14.65 -23.49
C GLY A 189 5.87 14.91 -24.20
N VAL A 190 4.80 15.31 -23.50
CA VAL A 190 3.54 15.65 -24.17
C VAL A 190 3.69 16.97 -24.94
N HIS A 191 3.27 17.00 -26.20
CA HIS A 191 3.32 18.14 -27.11
C HIS A 191 2.22 19.16 -26.81
N CYS A 192 2.18 19.70 -25.59
CA CYS A 192 1.11 20.57 -25.10
C CYS A 192 1.56 22.01 -24.83
N ARG A 193 2.82 22.38 -25.09
CA ARG A 193 3.29 23.78 -24.93
C ARG A 193 2.64 24.68 -25.98
N TYR A 194 2.71 25.99 -25.76
CA TYR A 194 2.21 27.00 -26.71
C TYR A 194 2.78 26.83 -28.13
N ASN A 195 4.00 26.30 -28.24
CA ASN A 195 4.71 26.04 -29.49
C ASN A 195 4.64 24.57 -29.95
N GLU A 196 3.67 23.78 -29.45
CA GLU A 196 3.43 22.36 -29.79
C GLU A 196 4.58 21.40 -29.43
N LYS A 197 5.53 21.84 -28.61
CA LYS A 197 6.66 20.98 -28.19
C LYS A 197 6.42 20.37 -26.82
N GLY A 198 7.00 19.20 -26.60
CA GLY A 198 7.28 18.62 -25.28
C GLY A 198 8.78 18.54 -25.05
N VAL A 199 9.20 18.38 -23.79
CA VAL A 199 10.58 18.07 -23.41
C VAL A 199 10.53 16.90 -22.43
N MET A 200 11.16 15.79 -22.77
CA MET A 200 11.27 14.67 -21.84
C MET A 200 12.42 14.94 -20.86
N ASP A 201 12.07 15.51 -19.70
CA ASP A 201 13.04 15.85 -18.67
C ASP A 201 13.50 14.60 -17.90
N GLN A 202 14.79 14.30 -17.97
CA GLN A 202 15.35 13.06 -17.40
C GLN A 202 15.24 13.02 -15.87
N LYS A 203 15.29 14.16 -15.17
CA LYS A 203 15.16 14.20 -13.71
C LYS A 203 13.72 13.87 -13.31
N VAL A 204 12.75 14.40 -14.05
CA VAL A 204 11.31 14.08 -13.86
C VAL A 204 11.04 12.62 -14.20
N MET A 205 11.60 12.10 -15.29
CA MET A 205 11.44 10.69 -15.67
C MET A 205 12.04 9.74 -14.63
N GLY A 206 13.14 10.12 -13.97
CA GLY A 206 13.72 9.34 -12.86
C GLY A 206 12.76 9.12 -11.69
N LEU A 207 11.77 10.00 -11.49
CA LEU A 207 10.73 9.81 -10.47
C LEU A 207 9.81 8.61 -10.76
N MET A 208 9.73 8.15 -12.02
CA MET A 208 8.92 6.98 -12.42
C MET A 208 9.46 5.65 -11.91
N GLU A 209 10.54 5.61 -11.16
CA GLU A 209 10.94 4.42 -10.38
C GLU A 209 10.27 4.39 -8.99
N ARG A 210 9.88 5.55 -8.45
CA ARG A 210 9.50 5.70 -7.03
C ARG A 210 8.11 6.31 -6.82
N ALA A 211 7.62 7.14 -7.72
CA ALA A 211 6.29 7.80 -7.68
C ALA A 211 5.42 7.43 -8.89
N ASN A 212 4.10 7.57 -8.78
CA ASN A 212 3.23 7.61 -9.96
C ASN A 212 3.14 9.07 -10.42
N LEU A 213 3.41 9.33 -11.70
CA LEU A 213 3.35 10.67 -12.24
C LEU A 213 1.98 10.93 -12.86
N ILE A 214 1.31 11.99 -12.42
CA ILE A 214 0.00 12.42 -12.90
C ILE A 214 0.21 13.63 -13.82
N PRO A 215 0.26 13.45 -15.15
CA PRO A 215 0.58 14.53 -16.08
C PRO A 215 -0.59 15.49 -16.23
N VAL A 216 -0.31 16.80 -16.10
CA VAL A 216 -1.31 17.86 -16.23
C VAL A 216 -0.83 19.01 -17.11
N CYS A 217 -1.73 19.57 -17.91
CA CYS A 217 -1.50 20.83 -18.62
C CYS A 217 -2.63 21.79 -18.28
N PRO A 218 -2.43 22.69 -17.31
CA PRO A 218 -3.51 23.57 -16.87
C PRO A 218 -4.07 24.43 -18.00
N GLU A 219 -3.22 24.90 -18.92
CA GLU A 219 -3.62 25.70 -20.08
C GLU A 219 -4.61 24.94 -20.98
N LEU A 220 -4.39 23.64 -21.22
CA LEU A 220 -5.32 22.80 -21.98
C LEU A 220 -6.61 22.51 -21.20
N PHE A 221 -6.51 22.23 -19.90
CA PHE A 221 -7.68 22.01 -19.04
C PHE A 221 -8.55 23.27 -18.92
N GLY A 222 -7.90 24.43 -19.02
CA GLY A 222 -8.52 25.75 -19.14
C GLY A 222 -9.31 25.94 -20.42
N GLY A 223 -8.98 25.19 -21.48
CA GLY A 223 -9.62 25.27 -22.80
C GLY A 223 -8.79 25.97 -23.88
N LEU A 224 -7.52 26.31 -23.61
CA LEU A 224 -6.64 26.87 -24.63
C LEU A 224 -6.21 25.78 -25.64
N SER A 225 -5.95 26.18 -26.88
CA SER A 225 -5.48 25.29 -27.94
C SER A 225 -3.99 24.95 -27.81
N THR A 226 -3.54 23.97 -28.59
CA THR A 226 -2.12 23.78 -28.91
C THR A 226 -2.00 23.70 -30.44
N PRO A 227 -1.28 24.63 -31.11
CA PRO A 227 -0.53 25.76 -30.56
C PRO A 227 -1.46 26.83 -29.95
N ARG A 228 -0.86 27.81 -29.25
CA ARG A 228 -1.52 29.03 -28.77
C ARG A 228 -0.50 30.16 -28.69
N GLU A 229 -0.99 31.39 -28.60
CA GLU A 229 -0.13 32.54 -28.43
C GLU A 229 0.63 32.48 -27.09
N PRO A 230 1.89 32.96 -27.03
CA PRO A 230 2.59 33.16 -25.77
C PRO A 230 1.80 34.12 -24.87
N ALA A 231 1.71 33.78 -23.61
CA ALA A 231 1.10 34.60 -22.59
C ALA A 231 2.03 34.80 -21.39
N GLU A 232 1.90 35.93 -20.71
CA GLU A 232 2.63 36.28 -19.50
C GLU A 232 1.66 36.82 -18.45
N ARG A 233 2.00 36.66 -17.17
CA ARG A 233 1.21 37.28 -16.09
C ARG A 233 1.51 38.78 -16.07
N SER A 234 0.47 39.59 -15.93
CA SER A 234 0.57 41.03 -15.72
C SER A 234 -0.42 41.38 -14.62
N GLU A 235 0.10 41.69 -13.43
CA GLU A 235 -0.69 41.90 -12.21
C GLU A 235 -1.62 40.71 -11.91
N ASP A 236 -2.93 40.94 -11.90
CA ASP A 236 -3.99 39.95 -11.67
C ASP A 236 -4.43 39.20 -12.94
N LYS A 237 -3.85 39.53 -14.10
CA LYS A 237 -4.23 38.99 -15.40
C LYS A 237 -3.18 38.10 -16.03
N VAL A 238 -3.62 37.31 -16.99
CA VAL A 238 -2.77 36.61 -17.94
C VAL A 238 -3.10 37.13 -19.33
N MET A 239 -2.13 37.81 -19.95
CA MET A 239 -2.30 38.45 -21.25
C MET A 239 -1.49 37.71 -22.31
N THR A 240 -2.01 37.62 -23.53
CA THR A 240 -1.21 37.20 -24.70
C THR A 240 -0.37 38.34 -25.22
N ILE A 241 0.68 38.03 -26.00
CA ILE A 241 1.54 39.04 -26.63
C ILE A 241 0.78 40.02 -27.56
N THR A 242 -0.39 39.62 -28.06
CA THR A 242 -1.27 40.47 -28.87
C THR A 242 -2.26 41.31 -28.05
N GLY A 243 -2.24 41.16 -26.72
CA GLY A 243 -3.08 41.91 -25.79
C GLY A 243 -4.43 41.24 -25.47
N GLN A 244 -4.61 39.96 -25.79
CA GLN A 244 -5.81 39.22 -25.40
C GLN A 244 -5.73 38.81 -23.93
N ASP A 245 -6.79 39.06 -23.17
CA ASP A 245 -6.94 38.56 -21.79
C ASP A 245 -7.42 37.09 -21.81
N VAL A 246 -6.58 36.18 -21.31
CA VAL A 246 -6.82 34.74 -21.21
C VAL A 246 -6.86 34.25 -19.76
N THR A 247 -7.11 35.17 -18.82
CA THR A 247 -7.08 34.90 -17.38
C THR A 247 -8.05 33.79 -16.98
N ARG A 248 -9.25 33.77 -17.57
CA ARG A 248 -10.31 32.81 -17.23
C ARG A 248 -9.90 31.37 -17.53
N GLU A 249 -9.23 31.14 -18.64
CA GLU A 249 -8.74 29.83 -19.05
C GLU A 249 -7.64 29.36 -18.10
N TYR A 250 -6.70 30.24 -17.74
CA TYR A 250 -5.64 29.91 -16.78
C TYR A 250 -6.18 29.58 -15.39
N GLU A 251 -7.14 30.37 -14.87
CA GLU A 251 -7.78 30.11 -13.58
C GLU A 251 -8.61 28.83 -13.58
N LYS A 252 -9.36 28.58 -14.67
CA LYS A 252 -10.10 27.31 -14.83
C LYS A 252 -9.12 26.14 -14.82
N GLY A 253 -8.05 26.23 -15.61
CA GLY A 253 -6.99 25.23 -15.68
C GLY A 253 -6.35 24.90 -14.33
N ALA A 254 -6.09 25.93 -13.52
CA ALA A 254 -5.59 25.78 -12.17
C ALA A 254 -6.57 25.01 -11.27
N ARG A 255 -7.87 25.35 -11.31
CA ARG A 255 -8.91 24.65 -10.53
C ARG A 255 -9.05 23.18 -10.94
N GLU A 256 -9.10 22.88 -12.24
CA GLU A 256 -9.17 21.49 -12.72
C GLU A 256 -7.93 20.68 -12.30
N THR A 257 -6.75 21.33 -12.31
CA THR A 257 -5.51 20.70 -11.87
C THR A 257 -5.52 20.40 -10.36
N LEU A 258 -6.05 21.32 -9.54
CA LEU A 258 -6.22 21.11 -8.10
C LEU A 258 -7.21 19.96 -7.81
N GLU A 259 -8.32 19.89 -8.54
CA GLU A 259 -9.28 18.77 -8.39
C GLU A 259 -8.63 17.43 -8.73
N LEU A 260 -7.84 17.35 -9.81
CA LEU A 260 -7.04 16.16 -10.10
C LEU A 260 -6.05 15.85 -8.97
N ALA A 261 -5.38 16.87 -8.42
CA ALA A 261 -4.49 16.68 -7.28
C ALA A 261 -5.22 16.01 -6.10
N ARG A 262 -6.44 16.46 -5.80
CA ARG A 262 -7.27 15.94 -4.71
C ARG A 262 -7.73 14.50 -4.99
N VAL A 263 -8.24 14.24 -6.20
CA VAL A 263 -8.69 12.91 -6.63
C VAL A 263 -7.57 11.88 -6.54
N TYR A 264 -6.35 12.25 -6.95
CA TYR A 264 -5.19 11.37 -6.89
C TYR A 264 -4.40 11.48 -5.58
N GLY A 265 -4.84 12.27 -4.59
CA GLY A 265 -4.14 12.42 -3.31
C GLY A 265 -2.71 12.97 -3.44
N CYS A 266 -2.44 13.80 -4.43
CA CYS A 266 -1.13 14.42 -4.64
C CYS A 266 -0.83 15.46 -3.56
N ARG A 267 0.32 15.32 -2.88
CA ARG A 267 0.85 16.32 -1.93
C ARG A 267 2.01 17.16 -2.50
N CYS A 268 2.51 16.76 -3.67
CA CYS A 268 3.62 17.41 -4.35
C CYS A 268 3.32 17.56 -5.85
N ALA A 269 3.86 18.61 -6.46
CA ALA A 269 3.82 18.88 -7.88
C ALA A 269 5.20 19.32 -8.40
N VAL A 270 5.65 18.71 -9.50
CA VAL A 270 6.84 19.13 -10.26
C VAL A 270 6.37 19.85 -11.52
N LEU A 271 6.45 21.17 -11.51
CA LEU A 271 5.86 22.01 -12.54
C LEU A 271 6.93 22.70 -13.39
N LYS A 272 6.58 22.97 -14.65
CA LYS A 272 7.47 23.61 -15.61
C LYS A 272 7.81 25.03 -15.18
N GLU A 273 9.09 25.28 -14.91
CA GLU A 273 9.62 26.58 -14.49
C GLU A 273 9.29 27.69 -15.50
N ARG A 274 9.11 28.92 -14.96
CA ARG A 274 8.91 30.19 -15.68
C ARG A 274 7.60 30.34 -16.44
N SER A 275 6.77 29.30 -16.52
CA SER A 275 5.46 29.36 -17.17
C SER A 275 4.50 30.31 -16.42
N PRO A 276 3.65 31.08 -17.13
CA PRO A 276 2.59 31.88 -16.51
C PRO A 276 1.56 31.03 -15.73
N SER A 277 1.47 29.72 -16.00
CA SER A 277 0.64 28.79 -15.22
C SER A 277 1.46 27.99 -14.21
N CYS A 278 2.55 27.39 -14.66
CA CYS A 278 3.28 26.34 -13.92
C CYS A 278 4.54 26.83 -13.20
N GLY A 279 5.03 28.04 -13.49
CA GLY A 279 6.26 28.56 -12.89
C GLY A 279 6.15 28.65 -11.37
N SER A 280 7.19 28.25 -10.65
CA SER A 280 7.27 28.36 -9.20
C SER A 280 8.52 29.19 -8.85
N GLY A 281 8.35 30.25 -8.06
CA GLY A 281 9.42 31.14 -7.60
C GLY A 281 9.86 32.20 -8.61
N MET A 282 9.85 31.89 -9.91
CA MET A 282 10.18 32.82 -11.00
C MET A 282 9.21 32.69 -12.19
N ILE A 283 8.78 33.83 -12.74
CA ILE A 283 7.96 33.96 -13.96
C ILE A 283 8.46 35.13 -14.82
N TYR A 284 8.02 35.20 -16.08
CA TYR A 284 8.28 36.37 -16.92
C TYR A 284 7.54 37.62 -16.41
N ASP A 285 8.08 38.80 -16.70
CA ASP A 285 7.66 40.08 -16.10
C ASP A 285 6.40 40.72 -16.71
N GLY A 286 5.79 40.10 -17.73
CA GLY A 286 4.57 40.61 -18.38
C GLY A 286 4.86 41.61 -19.50
N THR A 287 6.13 41.93 -19.76
CA THR A 287 6.54 42.88 -20.81
C THR A 287 6.94 42.21 -22.12
N TYR A 288 7.00 40.87 -22.16
CA TYR A 288 7.51 40.08 -23.29
C TYR A 288 8.96 40.40 -23.68
N SER A 289 9.72 41.02 -22.77
CA SER A 289 11.14 41.32 -22.93
C SER A 289 12.06 40.14 -22.62
N GLY A 290 11.50 39.06 -22.04
CA GLY A 290 12.23 37.88 -21.59
C GLY A 290 12.84 38.03 -20.19
N ASN A 291 12.63 39.16 -19.52
CA ASN A 291 13.05 39.36 -18.13
C ASN A 291 12.23 38.49 -17.17
N LEU A 292 12.88 38.03 -16.10
CA LEU A 292 12.27 37.21 -15.06
C LEU A 292 12.13 37.99 -13.75
N ILE A 293 11.00 37.82 -13.08
CA ILE A 293 10.70 38.38 -11.76
C ILE A 293 10.33 37.26 -10.80
N LYS A 294 10.46 37.55 -9.50
CA LYS A 294 9.98 36.64 -8.46
C LYS A 294 8.46 36.56 -8.51
N GLY A 295 7.93 35.35 -8.62
CA GLY A 295 6.49 35.11 -8.69
C GLY A 295 6.17 33.67 -9.05
N ASP A 296 4.91 33.30 -8.85
CA ASP A 296 4.38 32.00 -9.23
C ASP A 296 3.47 32.14 -10.44
N GLY A 297 3.28 31.07 -11.21
CA GLY A 297 2.22 30.97 -12.20
C GLY A 297 0.87 30.69 -11.52
N VAL A 298 -0.23 30.89 -12.26
CA VAL A 298 -1.61 30.80 -11.71
C VAL A 298 -1.88 29.45 -11.03
N THR A 299 -1.42 28.34 -11.64
CA THR A 299 -1.61 27.00 -11.08
C THR A 299 -0.68 26.74 -9.91
N ALA A 300 0.60 27.13 -10.02
CA ALA A 300 1.57 26.96 -8.93
C ALA A 300 1.13 27.71 -7.67
N GLU A 301 0.65 28.94 -7.82
CA GLU A 301 0.12 29.77 -6.74
C GLU A 301 -1.08 29.10 -6.04
N LEU A 302 -2.05 28.61 -6.81
CA LEU A 302 -3.23 27.92 -6.25
C LEU A 302 -2.85 26.63 -5.50
N LEU A 303 -2.00 25.79 -6.07
CA LEU A 303 -1.58 24.55 -5.44
C LEU A 303 -0.83 24.81 -4.12
N LYS A 304 0.07 25.79 -4.08
CA LYS A 304 0.76 26.19 -2.85
C LYS A 304 -0.20 26.68 -1.78
N LYS A 305 -1.18 27.49 -2.16
CA LYS A 305 -2.23 27.99 -1.25
C LYS A 305 -3.03 26.85 -0.61
N GLU A 306 -3.21 25.74 -1.33
CA GLU A 306 -3.92 24.54 -0.88
C GLU A 306 -3.01 23.51 -0.17
N GLY A 307 -1.76 23.90 0.14
CA GLY A 307 -0.83 23.05 0.91
C GLY A 307 -0.13 21.97 0.08
N ILE A 308 -0.20 22.03 -1.25
CA ILE A 308 0.58 21.16 -2.14
C ILE A 308 1.96 21.78 -2.33
N GLN A 309 3.02 21.00 -2.07
CA GLN A 309 4.38 21.44 -2.34
C GLN A 309 4.58 21.57 -3.85
N VAL A 310 5.11 22.70 -4.31
CA VAL A 310 5.37 22.94 -5.75
C VAL A 310 6.83 23.27 -5.97
N ILE A 311 7.51 22.47 -6.78
CA ILE A 311 8.90 22.68 -7.19
C ILE A 311 9.06 22.70 -8.71
N GLY A 312 10.18 23.25 -9.18
CA GLY A 312 10.57 23.24 -10.58
C GLY A 312 11.26 21.96 -11.02
N GLU A 313 11.36 21.72 -12.33
CA GLU A 313 12.07 20.55 -12.86
C GLU A 313 13.55 20.50 -12.46
N SER A 314 14.19 21.63 -12.16
CA SER A 314 15.59 21.68 -11.73
C SER A 314 15.82 20.94 -10.40
N GLU A 315 14.81 20.94 -9.54
CA GLU A 315 14.80 20.37 -8.19
C GLU A 315 14.15 18.98 -8.12
N ALA A 316 13.67 18.44 -9.25
CA ALA A 316 12.91 17.17 -9.31
C ALA A 316 13.64 15.98 -8.65
N ALA A 317 14.97 15.97 -8.61
CA ALA A 317 15.74 14.91 -7.98
C ALA A 317 15.63 14.90 -6.43
N TYR A 318 15.22 16.00 -5.80
CA TYR A 318 15.21 16.20 -4.35
C TYR A 318 13.81 16.16 -3.72
N VAL A 319 12.79 15.84 -4.53
CA VAL A 319 11.38 15.82 -4.11
C VAL A 319 11.12 15.03 -2.81
N TYR A 320 11.87 13.96 -2.56
CA TYR A 320 11.64 13.06 -1.42
C TYR A 320 12.23 13.51 -0.09
N ASP A 321 13.06 14.55 -0.04
CA ASP A 321 13.48 15.12 1.25
C ASP A 321 12.30 15.86 1.94
N SER A 322 11.12 15.89 1.31
CA SER A 322 9.97 16.72 1.67
C SER A 322 8.59 16.01 1.63
N ILE A 323 8.51 14.74 1.21
CA ILE A 323 7.24 13.97 1.10
C ILE A 323 7.16 12.91 2.20
#